data_AF-A0A952ENM8-F1
#
_entry.id   AF-A0A952ENM8-F1
#
_cell.length_a   1.000
_cell.length_b   1.000
_cell.length_c   1.000
_cell.angle_alpha   90.00
_cell.angle_beta   90.00
_cell.angle_gamma   90.00
#
_symmetry.space_group_name_H-M   'P 1'
#
loop_
_entity.id
_entity.type
_entity.pdbx_description
1 polymer ?
#
loop_
_entity_poly.entity_id
_entity_poly.type
_entity_poly.pdbx_seq_one_letter_code
_entity_poly.pdbx_strand_id
1 'polypeptide(L)'
;MRFLLRLFGFLFTLGAMLFVLGAAGAGFVIWKYSQELPDYTQLAAYQPAVTTRIHAGDGSLLAEYSKERRLYVPIQTMPKLVINAFVSAEDKNFYHHIGIDPEGILRAIATNITHPGRRQGASTITQQVAKNFLLSSEQTFDRKIKEMLVALKIETAYSKERILELYLNEIYLGLGNYGVAAASLNYFGKSVNELTLTEAAYLAALPKAPNNYHPFRRTQAALDRRNYVIDRMVENGYIKKEEGDASKSQPLGVTLRAVSPNTISAGFFAEEVRRELFDRYGEKTLYEGGLSVRTTLDPKLQQIARQTLADGLVRFDEARDGFHGVVQKIDVQTLDWGVALADVPAVTDVKNWQLAVVLGFNGDIAQIGLQAKRDSGGRVPSTRETGTLSPDGLKWTKKTAKQILSPGDVIYVEPISDKPQQYRLRQIPAVSGALVAMDPHTGRVLAMVGGFSFDLSKFNRATQAQRQPGSAFKPFVYAAAIDNGYTPSDLVLDAPIEIDLGPGQAIWKP
;
A
#
# COMPACT_ATOMS: atom_id res chain seq x y z
N MET A 1 17.99 71.78 26.78
CA MET A 1 17.35 70.68 27.55
C MET A 1 15.83 70.57 27.40
N ARG A 2 15.03 71.64 27.60
CA ARG A 2 13.55 71.56 27.63
C ARG A 2 12.89 71.04 26.34
N PHE A 3 13.46 71.34 25.16
CA PHE A 3 12.94 70.85 23.87
C PHE A 3 13.18 69.35 23.67
N LEU A 4 14.38 68.86 24.02
CA LEU A 4 14.72 67.43 23.99
C LEU A 4 13.84 66.59 24.93
N LEU A 5 13.59 67.08 26.15
CA LEU A 5 12.70 66.38 27.10
C LEU A 5 11.24 66.33 26.61
N ARG A 6 10.76 67.37 25.91
CA ARG A 6 9.42 67.36 25.28
C ARG A 6 9.35 66.41 24.08
N LEU A 7 10.42 66.29 23.30
CA LEU A 7 10.51 65.34 22.18
C LEU A 7 10.50 63.89 22.68
N PHE A 8 11.28 63.55 23.71
CA PHE A 8 11.26 62.22 24.33
C PHE A 8 9.90 61.91 24.99
N GLY A 9 9.29 62.89 25.66
CA GLY A 9 7.93 62.75 26.20
C GLY A 9 6.90 62.47 25.11
N PHE A 10 6.94 63.20 24.00
CA PHE A 10 6.06 62.99 22.85
C PHE A 10 6.27 61.62 22.21
N LEU A 11 7.52 61.20 21.97
CA LEU A 11 7.84 59.88 21.42
C LEU A 11 7.41 58.75 22.35
N PHE A 12 7.57 58.92 23.67
CA PHE A 12 7.10 57.94 24.65
C PHE A 12 5.56 57.86 24.67
N THR A 13 4.85 58.99 24.68
CA THR A 13 3.38 58.99 24.62
C THR A 13 2.85 58.42 23.33
N LEU A 14 3.49 58.72 22.19
CA LEU A 14 3.13 58.16 20.89
C LEU A 14 3.39 56.65 20.86
N GLY A 15 4.53 56.20 21.39
CA GLY A 15 4.86 54.78 21.54
C GLY A 15 3.89 54.05 22.45
N ALA A 16 3.54 54.63 23.60
CA ALA A 16 2.56 54.07 24.53
C ALA A 16 1.16 54.01 23.92
N MET A 17 0.74 55.04 23.18
CA MET A 17 -0.56 55.06 22.49
C MET A 17 -0.62 54.02 21.37
N LEU A 18 0.44 53.88 20.57
CA LEU A 18 0.57 52.83 19.57
C LEU A 18 0.59 51.43 20.21
N PHE A 19 1.22 51.27 21.37
CA PHE A 19 1.23 50.01 22.11
C PHE A 19 -0.16 49.64 22.61
N VAL A 20 -0.91 50.59 23.22
CA VAL A 20 -2.28 50.34 23.68
C VAL A 20 -3.22 50.04 22.52
N LEU A 21 -3.11 50.78 21.41
CA LEU A 21 -3.89 50.49 20.19
C LEU A 21 -3.54 49.12 19.60
N GLY A 22 -2.25 48.76 19.57
CA GLY A 22 -1.78 47.45 19.13
C GLY A 22 -2.27 46.32 20.05
N ALA A 23 -2.23 46.52 21.37
CA ALA A 23 -2.70 45.56 22.35
C ALA A 23 -4.23 45.40 22.30
N ALA A 24 -4.98 46.49 22.14
CA ALA A 24 -6.43 46.45 21.95
C ALA A 24 -6.81 45.74 20.64
N GLY A 25 -6.08 46.01 19.56
CA GLY A 25 -6.23 45.32 18.27
C GLY A 25 -5.94 43.82 18.39
N ALA A 26 -4.83 43.45 19.01
CA ALA A 26 -4.49 42.05 19.28
C ALA A 26 -5.52 41.36 20.17
N GLY A 27 -5.99 42.04 21.22
CA GLY A 27 -7.05 41.55 22.11
C GLY A 27 -8.36 41.33 21.38
N PHE A 28 -8.76 42.25 20.49
CA PHE A 28 -9.95 42.09 19.65
C PHE A 28 -9.82 40.90 18.69
N VAL A 29 -8.65 40.72 18.05
CA VAL A 29 -8.36 39.56 17.19
C VAL A 29 -8.48 38.26 17.99
N ILE A 30 -7.83 38.18 19.15
CA ILE A 30 -7.90 36.98 20.01
C ILE A 30 -9.35 36.70 20.41
N TRP A 31 -10.07 37.70 20.91
CA TRP A 31 -11.47 37.58 21.31
C TRP A 31 -12.36 37.09 20.16
N LYS A 32 -12.29 37.75 19.00
CA LYS A 32 -13.05 37.38 17.79
C LYS A 32 -12.78 35.92 17.39
N TYR A 33 -11.51 35.56 17.24
CA TYR A 33 -11.15 34.21 16.80
C TYR A 33 -11.42 33.14 17.86
N SER A 34 -11.31 33.49 19.15
CA SER A 34 -11.53 32.56 20.26
C SER A 34 -12.95 31.98 20.32
N GLN A 35 -13.95 32.73 19.84
CA GLN A 35 -15.35 32.31 19.81
C GLN A 35 -15.62 31.25 18.72
N GLU A 36 -14.79 31.23 17.68
CA GLU A 36 -14.92 30.31 16.54
C GLU A 36 -13.90 29.16 16.58
N LEU A 37 -13.23 28.94 17.72
CA LEU A 37 -12.23 27.87 17.81
C LEU A 37 -12.93 26.51 17.89
N PRO A 38 -12.44 25.52 17.12
CA PRO A 38 -12.90 24.14 17.25
C PRO A 38 -12.61 23.61 18.65
N ASP A 39 -13.44 22.65 19.07
CA ASP A 39 -13.34 22.03 20.39
C ASP A 39 -12.11 21.10 20.47
N TYR A 40 -11.16 21.47 21.33
CA TYR A 40 -9.92 20.71 21.54
C TYR A 40 -10.09 19.48 22.45
N THR A 41 -11.24 19.34 23.13
CA THR A 41 -11.51 18.18 24.00
C THR A 41 -11.67 16.89 23.19
N GLN A 42 -11.98 17.00 21.89
CA GLN A 42 -12.04 15.88 20.96
C GLN A 42 -10.71 15.12 20.82
N LEU A 43 -9.56 15.76 21.12
CA LEU A 43 -8.25 15.11 21.11
C LEU A 43 -8.06 14.07 22.23
N ALA A 44 -8.84 14.16 23.31
CA ALA A 44 -8.83 13.18 24.39
C ALA A 44 -9.50 11.87 23.96
N ALA A 45 -10.58 11.97 23.18
CA ALA A 45 -11.34 10.84 22.64
C ALA A 45 -10.83 10.35 21.28
N TYR A 46 -9.69 10.88 20.82
CA TYR A 46 -9.17 10.59 19.49
C TYR A 46 -8.89 9.09 19.30
N GLN A 47 -9.60 8.49 18.35
CA GLN A 47 -9.37 7.15 17.83
C GLN A 47 -8.96 7.27 16.37
N PRO A 48 -7.67 7.10 16.03
CA PRO A 48 -7.22 7.13 14.65
C PRO A 48 -7.97 6.12 13.80
N ALA A 49 -8.17 6.43 12.51
CA ALA A 49 -8.49 5.40 11.54
C ALA A 49 -7.31 4.41 11.48
N VAL A 50 -7.47 3.18 11.95
CA VAL A 50 -6.42 2.16 11.97
C VAL A 50 -6.67 1.13 10.86
N THR A 51 -5.57 0.66 10.26
CA THR A 51 -5.63 -0.37 9.21
C THR A 51 -6.19 -1.69 9.74
N THR A 52 -7.22 -2.21 9.09
CA THR A 52 -7.72 -3.57 9.31
C THR A 52 -6.74 -4.58 8.73
N ARG A 53 -6.40 -5.61 9.50
CA ARG A 53 -5.46 -6.67 9.14
C ARG A 53 -6.16 -8.01 9.08
N ILE A 54 -5.97 -8.70 7.96
CA ILE A 54 -6.50 -10.04 7.73
C ILE A 54 -5.36 -11.02 7.76
N HIS A 55 -5.49 -12.04 8.60
CA HIS A 55 -4.53 -13.12 8.76
C HIS A 55 -5.12 -14.45 8.27
N ALA A 56 -4.27 -15.30 7.74
CA ALA A 56 -4.60 -16.69 7.45
C ALA A 56 -4.77 -17.50 8.75
N GLY A 57 -5.19 -18.75 8.62
CA GLY A 57 -5.40 -19.67 9.73
C GLY A 57 -4.14 -19.92 10.57
N ASP A 58 -2.95 -19.83 9.96
CA ASP A 58 -1.64 -19.97 10.60
C ASP A 58 -1.11 -18.66 11.23
N GLY A 59 -1.85 -17.54 11.09
CA GLY A 59 -1.46 -16.23 11.61
C GLY A 59 -0.61 -15.39 10.64
N SER A 60 -0.25 -15.90 9.46
CA SER A 60 0.42 -15.11 8.43
C SER A 60 -0.48 -13.98 7.92
N LEU A 61 0.09 -12.81 7.65
CA LEU A 61 -0.68 -11.67 7.15
C LEU A 61 -1.06 -11.88 5.68
N LEU A 62 -2.36 -11.86 5.41
CA LEU A 62 -2.95 -12.08 4.10
C LEU A 62 -3.22 -10.75 3.37
N ALA A 63 -3.89 -9.81 4.05
CA ALA A 63 -4.30 -8.55 3.44
C ALA A 63 -4.42 -7.43 4.49
N GLU A 64 -4.27 -6.19 4.02
CA GLU A 64 -4.49 -4.98 4.81
C GLU A 64 -5.49 -4.09 4.08
N TYR A 65 -6.52 -3.61 4.78
CA TYR A 65 -7.53 -2.71 4.24
C TYR A 65 -7.56 -1.41 5.05
N SER A 66 -7.34 -0.29 4.37
CA SER A 66 -7.39 1.04 4.96
C SER A 66 -7.52 2.13 3.90
N LYS A 67 -8.17 3.24 4.23
CA LYS A 67 -8.06 4.49 3.44
C LYS A 67 -6.71 5.17 3.67
N GLU A 68 -6.29 5.24 4.93
CA GLU A 68 -5.02 5.78 5.37
C GLU A 68 -4.26 4.70 6.15
N ARG A 69 -3.00 4.45 5.78
CA ARG A 69 -2.21 3.41 6.48
C ARG A 69 -1.70 3.99 7.77
N ARG A 70 -2.34 3.60 8.88
CA ARG A 70 -2.01 4.08 10.21
C ARG A 70 -1.84 2.92 11.17
N LEU A 71 -0.83 3.04 12.04
CA LEU A 71 -0.57 2.12 13.14
C LEU A 71 -0.32 2.95 14.39
N TYR A 72 -1.21 2.83 15.36
CA TYR A 72 -1.09 3.55 16.62
C TYR A 72 -0.02 2.90 17.51
N VAL A 73 0.89 3.72 18.04
CA VAL A 73 1.94 3.33 18.98
C VAL A 73 1.98 4.35 20.13
N PRO A 74 1.79 3.92 21.39
CA PRO A 74 1.92 4.80 22.55
C PRO A 74 3.30 5.43 22.65
N ILE A 75 3.38 6.68 23.10
CA ILE A 75 4.64 7.44 23.17
C ILE A 75 5.68 6.78 24.07
N GLN A 76 5.26 6.06 25.11
CA GLN A 76 6.15 5.35 26.03
C GLN A 76 6.88 4.18 25.35
N THR A 77 6.31 3.64 24.28
CA THR A 77 6.92 2.58 23.48
C THR A 77 7.76 3.11 22.31
N MET A 78 7.72 4.42 22.06
CA MET A 78 8.50 5.06 21.01
C MET A 78 9.95 5.27 21.46
N PRO A 79 10.96 4.84 20.69
CA PRO A 79 12.35 5.06 21.09
C PRO A 79 12.70 6.54 21.18
N LYS A 80 13.52 6.89 22.17
CA LYS A 80 14.07 8.25 22.33
C LYS A 80 14.76 8.74 21.07
N LEU A 81 15.45 7.85 20.35
CA LEU A 81 16.10 8.17 19.08
C LEU A 81 15.12 8.76 18.07
N VAL A 82 13.96 8.14 17.90
CA VAL A 82 12.90 8.60 16.98
C VAL A 82 12.33 9.93 17.45
N ILE A 83 11.96 10.02 18.74
CA ILE A 83 11.45 11.25 19.35
C ILE A 83 12.42 12.41 19.10
N ASN A 84 13.69 12.21 19.44
CA ASN A 84 14.73 13.23 19.32
C ASN A 84 14.98 13.65 17.87
N ALA A 85 14.84 12.73 16.90
CA ALA A 85 14.95 13.05 15.48
C ALA A 85 13.84 14.01 15.03
N PHE A 86 12.59 13.72 15.36
CA PHE A 86 11.45 14.58 15.00
C PHE A 86 11.49 15.93 15.73
N VAL A 87 11.77 15.93 17.03
CA VAL A 87 11.92 17.17 17.82
C VAL A 87 13.06 18.02 17.25
N SER A 88 14.20 17.42 16.92
CA SER A 88 15.33 18.17 16.34
C SER A 88 15.06 18.75 14.96
N ALA A 89 14.29 18.02 14.14
CA ALA A 89 13.98 18.42 12.77
C ALA A 89 12.91 19.52 12.68
N GLU A 90 11.87 19.41 13.52
CA GLU A 90 10.66 20.21 13.42
C GLU A 90 10.58 21.31 14.48
N ASP A 91 11.00 21.03 15.72
CA ASP A 91 10.75 21.92 16.86
C ASP A 91 11.75 21.69 18.02
N LYS A 92 12.93 22.28 17.89
CA LYS A 92 14.03 22.08 18.87
C LYS A 92 13.67 22.54 20.29
N ASN A 93 12.75 23.49 20.43
CA ASN A 93 12.36 24.11 21.69
C ASN A 93 11.06 23.50 22.24
N PHE A 94 10.58 22.39 21.67
CA PHE A 94 9.28 21.80 21.92
C PHE A 94 8.92 21.69 23.41
N TYR A 95 9.86 21.28 24.25
CA TYR A 95 9.63 21.08 25.68
C TYR A 95 9.63 22.37 26.52
N HIS A 96 10.05 23.51 25.95
CA HIS A 96 10.23 24.76 26.67
C HIS A 96 9.19 25.83 26.34
N HIS A 97 8.59 25.77 25.15
CA HIS A 97 7.61 26.76 24.73
C HIS A 97 6.17 26.33 25.05
N ILE A 98 5.20 27.25 24.99
CA ILE A 98 3.77 26.99 25.28
C ILE A 98 2.94 26.90 23.99
N GLY A 99 3.26 25.95 23.10
CA GLY A 99 2.57 25.80 21.81
C GLY A 99 2.99 26.74 20.67
N ILE A 100 3.58 27.89 20.97
CA ILE A 100 4.21 28.78 19.99
C ILE A 100 5.65 29.05 20.42
N ASP A 101 6.58 29.15 19.46
CA ASP A 101 7.99 29.47 19.71
C ASP A 101 8.31 30.91 19.21
N PRO A 102 8.30 31.93 20.09
CA PRO A 102 8.63 33.30 19.70
C PRO A 102 10.06 33.44 19.15
N GLU A 103 11.02 32.71 19.70
CA GLU A 103 12.40 32.72 19.20
C GLU A 103 12.48 32.10 17.80
N GLY A 104 11.75 31.01 17.58
CA GLY A 104 11.61 30.35 16.29
C GLY A 104 10.98 31.26 15.23
N ILE A 105 9.93 32.00 15.59
CA ILE A 105 9.27 32.98 14.72
C ILE A 105 10.21 34.12 14.35
N LEU A 106 10.86 34.76 15.34
CA LEU A 106 11.79 35.86 15.10
C LEU A 106 12.97 35.42 14.22
N ARG A 107 13.52 34.22 14.49
CA ARG A 107 14.58 33.62 13.67
C ARG A 107 14.11 33.41 12.23
N ALA A 108 12.93 32.82 12.03
CA ALA A 108 12.39 32.59 10.69
C ALA A 108 12.18 33.91 9.93
N ILE A 109 11.70 34.97 10.58
CA ILE A 109 11.55 36.30 9.97
C ILE A 109 12.92 36.85 9.55
N ALA A 110 13.91 36.84 10.44
CA ALA A 110 15.26 37.32 10.13
C ALA A 110 15.92 36.53 8.99
N THR A 111 15.78 35.21 8.98
CA THR A 111 16.31 34.35 7.92
C THR A 111 15.59 34.57 6.58
N ASN A 112 14.27 34.77 6.59
CA ASN A 112 13.50 35.01 5.36
C ASN A 112 13.78 36.38 4.73
N ILE A 113 14.10 37.40 5.54
CA ILE A 113 14.52 38.73 5.06
C ILE A 113 15.92 38.68 4.46
N THR A 114 16.85 37.94 5.09
CA THR A 114 18.24 37.83 4.64
C THR A 114 18.44 36.86 3.48
N HIS A 115 17.57 35.85 3.34
CA HIS A 115 17.67 34.80 2.32
C HIS A 115 16.31 34.57 1.62
N PRO A 116 15.88 35.46 0.72
CA PRO A 116 14.55 35.43 0.11
C PRO A 116 14.22 34.16 -0.70
N GLY A 117 15.22 33.33 -1.05
CA GLY A 117 15.03 32.05 -1.75
C GLY A 117 14.81 30.82 -0.86
N ARG A 118 15.02 30.90 0.46
CA ARG A 118 14.89 29.76 1.40
C ARG A 118 13.93 30.10 2.53
N ARG A 119 12.63 29.90 2.29
CA ARG A 119 11.60 30.07 3.33
C ARG A 119 11.79 29.05 4.46
N GLN A 120 12.14 29.53 5.65
CA GLN A 120 12.18 28.74 6.87
C GLN A 120 10.79 28.75 7.53
N GLY A 121 10.31 27.57 7.92
CA GLY A 121 9.05 27.42 8.65
C GLY A 121 9.22 27.82 10.11
N ALA A 122 8.16 28.38 10.70
CA ALA A 122 8.09 28.80 12.11
C ALA A 122 6.98 28.07 12.89
N SER A 123 6.46 26.96 12.35
CA SER A 123 5.36 26.22 12.98
C SER A 123 5.91 25.18 13.96
N THR A 124 5.42 25.19 15.20
CA THR A 124 5.74 24.21 16.26
C THR A 124 5.02 22.88 16.02
N ILE A 125 5.42 21.82 16.72
CA ILE A 125 4.74 20.52 16.68
C ILE A 125 3.27 20.66 17.12
N THR A 126 3.02 21.41 18.20
CA THR A 126 1.66 21.64 18.72
C THR A 126 0.77 22.36 17.70
N GLN A 127 1.32 23.34 16.97
CA GLN A 127 0.62 23.98 15.86
C GLN A 127 0.30 23.01 14.72
N GLN A 128 1.19 22.07 14.43
CA GLN A 128 0.93 21.03 13.43
C GLN A 128 -0.17 20.05 13.89
N VAL A 129 -0.23 19.70 15.18
CA VAL A 129 -1.35 18.93 15.75
C VAL A 129 -2.66 19.69 15.61
N ALA A 130 -2.70 20.97 16.01
CA ALA A 130 -3.90 21.79 15.83
C ALA A 130 -4.37 21.83 14.37
N LYS A 131 -3.43 21.99 13.43
CA LYS A 131 -3.71 22.00 12.00
C LYS A 131 -4.27 20.68 11.50
N ASN A 132 -3.64 19.55 11.82
CA ASN A 132 -3.99 18.25 11.24
C ASN A 132 -5.29 17.67 11.80
N PHE A 133 -5.66 18.01 13.04
CA PHE A 133 -6.81 17.41 13.72
C PHE A 133 -8.06 18.30 13.72
N LEU A 134 -7.90 19.62 13.78
CA LEU A 134 -9.01 20.53 14.13
C LEU A 134 -9.30 21.60 13.07
N LEU A 135 -8.41 21.78 12.09
CA LEU A 135 -8.51 22.86 11.10
C LEU A 135 -8.47 22.31 9.67
N SER A 136 -8.99 23.09 8.72
CA SER A 136 -8.90 22.77 7.30
C SER A 136 -7.47 22.95 6.76
N SER A 137 -7.18 22.40 5.57
CA SER A 137 -5.87 22.49 4.93
C SER A 137 -5.59 23.82 4.21
N GLU A 138 -6.52 24.78 4.21
CA GLU A 138 -6.44 26.02 3.43
C GLU A 138 -5.40 27.02 3.96
N GLN A 139 -4.46 27.50 3.15
CA GLN A 139 -3.38 28.39 3.64
C GLN A 139 -3.80 29.87 3.77
N THR A 140 -4.75 30.16 4.67
CA THR A 140 -5.17 31.54 4.99
C THR A 140 -4.51 32.08 6.26
N PHE A 141 -4.37 33.42 6.35
CA PHE A 141 -3.90 34.10 7.57
C PHE A 141 -4.83 33.83 8.76
N ASP A 142 -6.14 33.84 8.51
CA ASP A 142 -7.16 33.56 9.52
C ASP A 142 -7.01 32.16 10.11
N ARG A 143 -6.81 31.14 9.26
CA ARG A 143 -6.50 29.78 9.74
C ARG A 143 -5.22 29.75 10.57
N LYS A 144 -4.17 30.47 10.16
CA LYS A 144 -2.90 30.47 10.90
C LYS A 144 -3.03 31.11 12.29
N ILE A 145 -3.88 32.13 12.44
CA ILE A 145 -4.22 32.71 13.76
C ILE A 145 -5.00 31.69 14.60
N LYS A 146 -6.02 31.03 14.03
CA LYS A 146 -6.75 29.95 14.71
C LYS A 146 -5.80 28.83 15.16
N GLU A 147 -4.86 28.41 14.32
CA GLU A 147 -3.83 27.39 14.62
C GLU A 147 -2.98 27.77 15.85
N MET A 148 -2.53 29.02 15.95
CA MET A 148 -1.78 29.52 17.11
C MET A 148 -2.62 29.48 18.40
N LEU A 149 -3.88 29.95 18.33
CA LEU A 149 -4.75 30.01 19.50
C LEU A 149 -5.18 28.62 19.97
N VAL A 150 -5.49 27.71 19.04
CA VAL A 150 -5.77 26.30 19.38
C VAL A 150 -4.54 25.63 19.97
N ALA A 151 -3.33 25.86 19.42
CA ALA A 151 -2.10 25.30 19.96
C ALA A 151 -1.85 25.70 21.42
N LEU A 152 -2.08 26.98 21.75
CA LEU A 152 -2.01 27.47 23.14
C LEU A 152 -3.01 26.72 24.05
N LYS A 153 -4.26 26.53 23.61
CA LYS A 153 -5.27 25.78 24.38
C LYS A 153 -4.88 24.30 24.57
N ILE A 154 -4.37 23.65 23.51
CA ILE A 154 -3.90 22.26 23.57
C ILE A 154 -2.81 22.09 24.64
N GLU A 155 -1.87 23.04 24.73
CA GLU A 155 -0.75 22.98 25.69
C GLU A 155 -1.18 23.18 27.14
N THR A 156 -2.29 23.88 27.37
CA THR A 156 -2.87 23.97 28.72
C THR A 156 -3.65 22.71 29.10
N ALA A 157 -4.13 21.95 28.12
CA ALA A 157 -5.02 20.80 28.34
C ALA A 157 -4.30 19.45 28.33
N TYR A 158 -3.19 19.33 27.60
CA TYR A 158 -2.48 18.07 27.38
C TYR A 158 -0.99 18.20 27.69
N SER A 159 -0.38 17.12 28.18
CA SER A 159 1.07 17.08 28.40
C SER A 159 1.85 17.06 27.08
N LYS A 160 3.13 17.44 27.14
CA LYS A 160 4.04 17.41 25.98
C LYS A 160 4.12 16.02 25.35
N GLU A 161 4.13 14.98 26.18
CA GLU A 161 4.18 13.59 25.74
C GLU A 161 2.90 13.23 24.97
N ARG A 162 1.73 13.65 25.43
CA ARG A 162 0.46 13.39 24.73
C ARG A 162 0.38 14.15 23.41
N ILE A 163 0.83 15.41 23.36
CA ILE A 163 0.87 16.20 22.11
C ILE A 163 1.80 15.53 21.10
N LEU A 164 2.98 15.10 21.55
CA LEU A 164 3.94 14.41 20.70
C LEU A 164 3.41 13.04 20.23
N GLU A 165 2.71 12.30 21.10
CA GLU A 165 2.03 11.05 20.74
C GLU A 165 1.04 11.26 19.59
N LEU A 166 0.16 12.26 19.71
CA LEU A 166 -0.81 12.60 18.67
C LEU A 166 -0.09 12.97 17.36
N TYR A 167 0.95 13.80 17.45
CA TYR A 167 1.74 14.21 16.29
C TYR A 167 2.38 13.02 15.56
N LEU A 168 3.13 12.18 16.30
CA LEU A 168 3.89 11.07 15.72
C LEU A 168 2.98 9.96 15.17
N ASN A 169 1.73 9.85 15.62
CA ASN A 169 0.77 8.87 15.10
C ASN A 169 -0.08 9.42 13.94
N GLU A 170 -0.17 10.75 13.76
CA GLU A 170 -1.00 11.37 12.72
C GLU A 170 -0.20 11.82 11.50
N ILE A 171 1.06 12.25 11.70
CA ILE A 171 1.80 12.97 10.65
C ILE A 171 1.91 12.16 9.36
N TYR A 172 1.57 12.79 8.22
CA TYR A 172 1.71 12.16 6.91
C TYR A 172 3.19 12.08 6.51
N LEU A 173 3.68 10.87 6.29
CA LEU A 173 5.08 10.59 5.97
C LEU A 173 5.27 10.10 4.53
N GLY A 174 4.27 10.26 3.65
CA GLY A 174 4.38 9.88 2.24
C GLY A 174 3.97 8.44 1.96
N LEU A 175 3.73 8.12 0.68
CA LEU A 175 3.30 6.79 0.22
C LEU A 175 2.06 6.23 0.95
N GLY A 176 1.14 7.10 1.34
CA GLY A 176 -0.08 6.72 2.07
C GLY A 176 0.14 6.37 3.55
N ASN A 177 1.34 6.62 4.09
CA ASN A 177 1.68 6.34 5.49
C ASN A 177 1.36 7.53 6.39
N TYR A 178 0.59 7.26 7.44
CA TYR A 178 0.25 8.19 8.50
C TYR A 178 0.80 7.66 9.81
N GLY A 179 1.63 8.48 10.46
CA GLY A 179 2.34 8.13 11.67
C GLY A 179 3.62 7.32 11.43
N VAL A 180 4.53 7.43 12.41
CA VAL A 180 5.88 6.88 12.35
C VAL A 180 5.89 5.36 12.26
N ALA A 181 5.00 4.68 12.99
CA ALA A 181 5.02 3.21 13.04
C ALA A 181 4.60 2.58 11.72
N ALA A 182 3.57 3.12 11.07
CA ALA A 182 3.17 2.69 9.73
C ALA A 182 4.27 2.97 8.70
N ALA A 183 4.90 4.14 8.79
CA ALA A 183 6.02 4.49 7.91
C ALA A 183 7.25 3.60 8.13
N SER A 184 7.62 3.30 9.38
CA SER A 184 8.73 2.38 9.72
C SER A 184 8.55 1.01 9.06
N LEU A 185 7.35 0.43 9.21
CA LEU A 185 7.03 -0.87 8.60
C LEU A 185 7.03 -0.79 7.08
N ASN A 186 6.48 0.27 6.48
CA ASN A 186 6.34 0.34 5.03
C ASN A 186 7.63 0.78 4.30
N TYR A 187 8.48 1.60 4.91
CA TYR A 187 9.75 2.03 4.34
C TYR A 187 10.90 1.06 4.63
N PHE A 188 10.89 0.34 5.76
CA PHE A 188 12.03 -0.48 6.19
C PHE A 188 11.68 -1.91 6.58
N GLY A 189 10.39 -2.26 6.69
CA GLY A 189 9.97 -3.57 7.19
C GLY A 189 10.27 -3.79 8.68
N LYS A 190 10.52 -2.72 9.44
CA LYS A 190 11.00 -2.75 10.82
C LYS A 190 10.02 -2.16 11.82
N SER A 191 10.07 -2.65 13.06
CA SER A 191 9.44 -1.97 14.19
C SER A 191 10.14 -0.64 14.46
N VAL A 192 9.44 0.32 15.07
CA VAL A 192 10.04 1.61 15.47
C VAL A 192 11.24 1.43 16.38
N ASN A 193 11.26 0.34 17.17
CA ASN A 193 12.34 -0.02 18.10
C ASN A 193 13.63 -0.50 17.42
N GLU A 194 13.55 -0.87 16.15
CA GLU A 194 14.67 -1.41 15.37
C GLU A 194 15.22 -0.37 14.38
N LEU A 195 14.68 0.84 14.40
CA LEU A 195 15.13 1.94 13.53
C LEU A 195 16.53 2.38 13.92
N THR A 196 17.40 2.47 12.91
CA THR A 196 18.71 3.09 13.05
C THR A 196 18.61 4.62 13.06
N LEU A 197 19.70 5.30 13.39
CA LEU A 197 19.78 6.77 13.32
C LEU A 197 19.45 7.29 11.92
N THR A 198 19.96 6.64 10.87
CA THR A 198 19.74 7.07 9.48
C THR A 198 18.28 6.91 9.06
N GLU A 199 17.63 5.83 9.49
CA GLU A 199 16.23 5.54 9.22
C GLU A 199 15.29 6.49 9.99
N ALA A 200 15.54 6.70 11.28
CA ALA A 200 14.79 7.64 12.12
C ALA A 200 14.92 9.10 11.60
N ALA A 201 16.13 9.52 11.25
CA ALA A 201 16.39 10.84 10.67
C ALA A 201 15.71 11.00 9.30
N TYR A 202 15.61 9.93 8.50
CA TYR A 202 14.91 9.98 7.23
C TYR A 202 13.39 10.13 7.45
N LEU A 203 12.79 9.39 8.39
CA LEU A 203 11.37 9.57 8.71
C LEU A 203 11.09 11.00 9.21
N ALA A 204 11.96 11.56 10.06
CA ALA A 204 11.85 12.93 10.56
C ALA A 204 12.12 14.00 9.48
N ALA A 205 12.70 13.64 8.34
CA ALA A 205 12.90 14.55 7.21
C ALA A 205 11.63 14.77 6.37
N LEU A 206 10.68 13.83 6.43
CA LEU A 206 9.50 13.77 5.56
C LEU A 206 8.42 14.82 5.87
N PRO A 207 8.07 15.17 7.14
CA PRO A 207 6.92 16.04 7.45
C PRO A 207 6.87 17.35 6.67
N LYS A 208 8.03 17.96 6.41
CA LYS A 208 8.13 19.22 5.65
C LYS A 208 7.55 19.11 4.23
N ALA A 209 7.85 18.02 3.51
CA ALA A 209 7.39 17.80 2.14
C ALA A 209 7.64 16.35 1.69
N PRO A 210 6.78 15.37 2.09
CA PRO A 210 7.06 13.95 1.88
C PRO A 210 7.32 13.59 0.41
N ASN A 211 6.55 14.18 -0.52
CA ASN A 211 6.70 13.95 -1.96
C ASN A 211 8.01 14.52 -2.54
N ASN A 212 8.56 15.59 -1.94
CA ASN A 212 9.82 16.18 -2.40
C ASN A 212 11.04 15.37 -1.96
N TYR A 213 10.88 14.52 -0.95
CA TYR A 213 11.93 13.67 -0.38
C TYR A 213 11.66 12.18 -0.64
N HIS A 214 11.05 11.88 -1.78
CA HIS A 214 10.75 10.51 -2.19
C HIS A 214 12.04 9.68 -2.33
N PRO A 215 12.13 8.48 -1.71
CA PRO A 215 13.42 7.80 -1.53
C PRO A 215 14.03 7.32 -2.85
N PHE A 216 13.20 7.04 -3.86
CA PHE A 216 13.67 6.55 -5.16
C PHE A 216 13.59 7.56 -6.32
N ARG A 217 12.63 8.51 -6.27
CA ARG A 217 12.44 9.50 -7.34
C ARG A 217 13.28 10.75 -7.10
N ARG A 218 13.59 11.06 -5.84
CA ARG A 218 14.34 12.24 -5.40
C ARG A 218 15.35 11.88 -4.32
N THR A 219 16.10 10.81 -4.55
CA THR A 219 17.03 10.21 -3.58
C THR A 219 18.05 11.22 -3.05
N GLN A 220 18.64 12.05 -3.90
CA GLN A 220 19.62 13.05 -3.44
C GLN A 220 18.98 14.08 -2.50
N ALA A 221 17.83 14.65 -2.86
CA ALA A 221 17.12 15.59 -2.00
C ALA A 221 16.69 14.96 -0.67
N ALA A 222 16.34 13.67 -0.68
CA ALA A 222 16.03 12.89 0.52
C ALA A 222 17.27 12.68 1.41
N LEU A 223 18.42 12.35 0.83
CA LEU A 223 19.70 12.23 1.54
C LEU A 223 20.10 13.57 2.17
N ASP A 224 20.05 14.66 1.41
CA ASP A 224 20.40 16.00 1.90
C ASP A 224 19.49 16.41 3.07
N ARG A 225 18.19 16.11 2.98
CA ARG A 225 17.24 16.43 4.04
C ARG A 225 17.42 15.54 5.28
N ARG A 226 17.69 14.24 5.12
CA ARG A 226 18.05 13.35 6.24
C ARG A 226 19.32 13.86 6.93
N ASN A 227 20.35 14.22 6.16
CA ASN A 227 21.61 14.70 6.69
C ASN A 227 21.43 16.00 7.49
N TYR A 228 20.56 16.91 7.01
CA TYR A 228 20.15 18.08 7.79
C TYR A 228 19.54 17.71 9.16
N VAL A 229 18.70 16.66 9.22
CA VAL A 229 18.13 16.21 10.50
C VAL A 229 19.23 15.67 11.42
N ILE A 230 20.15 14.86 10.89
CA ILE A 230 21.30 14.36 11.66
C ILE A 230 22.13 15.51 12.23
N ASP A 231 22.42 16.55 11.42
CA ASP A 231 23.15 17.73 11.88
C ASP A 231 22.41 18.43 13.02
N ARG A 232 21.07 18.55 12.95
CA ARG A 232 20.26 19.09 14.06
C ARG A 232 20.31 18.24 15.31
N MET A 233 20.34 16.91 15.18
CA MET A 233 20.46 16.02 16.33
C MET A 233 21.85 16.15 17.00
N VAL A 234 22.92 16.37 16.23
CA VAL A 234 24.26 16.68 16.76
C VAL A 234 24.25 18.03 17.48
N GLU A 235 23.72 19.08 16.85
CA GLU A 235 23.64 20.43 17.42
C GLU A 235 22.85 20.47 18.74
N ASN A 236 21.79 19.66 18.84
CA ASN A 236 20.97 19.55 20.05
C ASN A 236 21.56 18.59 21.10
N GLY A 237 22.71 17.96 20.82
CA GLY A 237 23.41 17.08 21.77
C GLY A 237 22.78 15.70 21.95
N TYR A 238 21.89 15.26 21.07
CA TYR A 238 21.25 13.94 21.16
C TYR A 238 22.12 12.81 20.63
N ILE A 239 23.10 13.12 19.77
CA ILE A 239 24.07 12.19 19.22
C ILE A 239 25.45 12.85 19.15
N LYS A 240 26.51 12.03 19.09
CA LYS A 240 27.88 12.52 18.94
C LYS A 240 28.15 12.92 17.49
N LYS A 241 29.07 13.88 17.28
CA LYS A 241 29.42 14.37 15.95
C LYS A 241 29.99 13.25 15.07
N GLU A 242 30.84 12.39 15.63
CA GLU A 242 31.46 11.28 14.91
C GLU A 242 30.42 10.27 14.40
N GLU A 243 29.41 9.98 15.22
CA GLU A 243 28.29 9.12 14.87
C GLU A 243 27.41 9.75 13.77
N GLY A 244 27.17 11.06 13.87
CA GLY A 244 26.43 11.81 12.85
C GLY A 244 27.16 11.82 11.51
N ASP A 245 28.46 12.09 11.50
CA ASP A 245 29.27 12.09 10.27
C ASP A 245 29.35 10.70 9.63
N ALA A 246 29.50 9.64 10.44
CA ALA A 246 29.46 8.26 9.96
C ALA A 246 28.09 7.84 9.41
N SER A 247 27.00 8.38 9.96
CA SER A 247 25.64 8.09 9.50
C SER A 247 25.29 8.77 8.17
N LYS A 248 25.84 9.98 7.93
CA LYS A 248 25.58 10.74 6.69
C LYS A 248 26.13 10.07 5.42
N SER A 249 27.13 9.21 5.53
CA SER A 249 27.71 8.47 4.40
C SER A 249 26.94 7.19 4.03
N GLN A 250 25.98 6.75 4.85
CA GLN A 250 25.16 5.59 4.56
C GLN A 250 24.04 5.90 3.56
N PRO A 251 23.60 4.93 2.74
CA PRO A 251 22.42 5.08 1.89
C PRO A 251 21.13 5.22 2.74
N LEU A 252 20.00 5.55 2.10
CA LEU A 252 18.71 5.65 2.81
C LEU A 252 18.21 4.31 3.37
N GLY A 253 18.62 3.17 2.81
CA GLY A 253 18.24 1.85 3.30
C GLY A 253 16.77 1.47 3.11
N VAL A 254 16.01 2.21 2.28
CA VAL A 254 14.57 1.98 2.10
C VAL A 254 14.26 0.70 1.31
N THR A 255 13.49 -0.17 1.94
CA THR A 255 12.94 -1.42 1.40
C THR A 255 11.41 -1.41 1.55
N LEU A 256 10.71 -1.07 0.46
CA LEU A 256 9.25 -0.99 0.53
C LEU A 256 8.62 -2.35 0.86
N ARG A 257 7.76 -2.37 1.87
CA ARG A 257 7.00 -3.55 2.26
C ARG A 257 5.94 -3.86 1.20
N ALA A 258 6.01 -5.05 0.61
CA ALA A 258 5.00 -5.57 -0.30
C ALA A 258 4.04 -6.51 0.47
N VAL A 259 2.95 -5.97 1.01
CA VAL A 259 1.83 -6.78 1.51
C VAL A 259 0.81 -6.90 0.39
N SER A 260 0.65 -8.11 -0.16
CA SER A 260 -0.40 -8.39 -1.14
C SER A 260 -0.94 -9.81 -0.94
N PRO A 261 -2.27 -10.01 -0.90
CA PRO A 261 -2.84 -11.36 -0.90
C PRO A 261 -2.45 -12.15 -2.17
N ASN A 262 -2.01 -11.49 -3.23
CA ASN A 262 -1.45 -12.14 -4.42
C ASN A 262 -0.13 -12.86 -4.16
N THR A 263 0.60 -12.53 -3.08
CA THR A 263 1.85 -13.24 -2.73
C THR A 263 1.64 -14.72 -2.46
N ILE A 264 0.45 -15.10 -1.96
CA ILE A 264 0.01 -16.50 -1.84
C ILE A 264 -1.23 -16.78 -2.71
N SER A 265 -1.46 -15.95 -3.74
CA SER A 265 -2.56 -16.05 -4.70
C SER A 265 -3.94 -16.24 -4.06
N ALA A 266 -4.20 -15.57 -2.93
CA ALA A 266 -5.48 -15.63 -2.23
C ALA A 266 -6.35 -14.37 -2.47
N GLY A 267 -6.15 -13.67 -3.59
CA GLY A 267 -6.92 -12.47 -3.95
C GLY A 267 -8.44 -12.69 -3.92
N PHE A 268 -8.92 -13.82 -4.46
CA PHE A 268 -10.34 -14.19 -4.40
C PHE A 268 -10.85 -14.39 -2.97
N PHE A 269 -10.11 -15.16 -2.15
CA PHE A 269 -10.49 -15.42 -0.76
C PHE A 269 -10.47 -14.13 0.07
N ALA A 270 -9.41 -13.33 -0.04
CA ALA A 270 -9.28 -12.06 0.68
C ALA A 270 -10.41 -11.09 0.32
N GLU A 271 -10.81 -11.04 -0.95
CA GLU A 271 -11.93 -10.22 -1.40
C GLU A 271 -13.28 -10.71 -0.84
N GLU A 272 -13.51 -12.03 -0.74
CA GLU A 272 -14.72 -12.53 -0.07
C GLU A 272 -14.75 -12.19 1.41
N VAL A 273 -13.61 -12.30 2.12
CA VAL A 273 -13.52 -11.86 3.51
C VAL A 273 -13.79 -10.35 3.61
N ARG A 274 -13.25 -9.53 2.70
CA ARG A 274 -13.52 -8.10 2.66
C ARG A 274 -15.01 -7.80 2.47
N ARG A 275 -15.69 -8.50 1.55
CA ARG A 275 -17.14 -8.39 1.32
C ARG A 275 -17.92 -8.76 2.57
N GLU A 276 -17.57 -9.88 3.21
CA GLU A 276 -18.23 -10.32 4.44
C GLU A 276 -18.05 -9.31 5.59
N LEU A 277 -16.85 -8.75 5.75
CA LEU A 277 -16.60 -7.71 6.76
C LEU A 277 -17.36 -6.43 6.44
N PHE A 278 -17.47 -6.05 5.17
CA PHE A 278 -18.25 -4.91 4.74
C PHE A 278 -19.73 -5.12 5.07
N ASP A 279 -20.30 -6.28 4.75
CA ASP A 279 -21.71 -6.60 4.99
C ASP A 279 -22.04 -6.66 6.49
N ARG A 280 -21.12 -7.18 7.32
CA ARG A 280 -21.31 -7.32 8.77
C ARG A 280 -21.06 -6.04 9.56
N TYR A 281 -20.05 -5.25 9.20
CA TYR A 281 -19.55 -4.14 10.02
C TYR A 281 -19.61 -2.77 9.34
N GLY A 282 -19.97 -2.72 8.06
CA GLY A 282 -20.00 -1.50 7.26
C GLY A 282 -18.61 -1.01 6.83
N GLU A 283 -18.62 -0.07 5.88
CA GLU A 283 -17.39 0.50 5.28
C GLU A 283 -16.47 1.11 6.33
N LYS A 284 -17.01 1.96 7.21
CA LYS A 284 -16.22 2.73 8.17
C LYS A 284 -15.42 1.80 9.09
N THR A 285 -16.07 0.81 9.68
CA THR A 285 -15.41 -0.15 10.58
C THR A 285 -14.36 -0.98 9.84
N LEU A 286 -14.65 -1.41 8.59
CA LEU A 286 -13.70 -2.16 7.78
C LEU A 286 -12.42 -1.36 7.47
N TYR A 287 -12.53 -0.10 7.06
CA TYR A 287 -11.38 0.67 6.59
C TYR A 287 -10.71 1.56 7.65
N GLU A 288 -11.40 1.82 8.76
CA GLU A 288 -10.94 2.77 9.80
C GLU A 288 -10.98 2.16 11.21
N GLY A 289 -11.65 1.02 11.41
CA GLY A 289 -11.86 0.43 12.74
C GLY A 289 -10.70 -0.42 13.28
N GLY A 290 -9.64 -0.67 12.49
CA GLY A 290 -8.48 -1.44 12.95
C GLY A 290 -8.79 -2.90 13.31
N LEU A 291 -9.68 -3.56 12.57
CA LEU A 291 -10.07 -4.93 12.86
C LEU A 291 -8.87 -5.89 12.74
N SER A 292 -8.75 -6.81 13.68
CA SER A 292 -7.82 -7.95 13.59
C SER A 292 -8.62 -9.20 13.24
N VAL A 293 -8.53 -9.63 11.98
CA VAL A 293 -9.34 -10.70 11.41
C VAL A 293 -8.47 -11.94 11.23
N ARG A 294 -8.88 -13.07 11.80
CA ARG A 294 -8.26 -14.37 11.55
C ARG A 294 -9.22 -15.22 10.72
N THR A 295 -8.75 -15.66 9.56
CA THR A 295 -9.57 -16.40 8.60
C THR A 295 -9.36 -17.92 8.74
N THR A 296 -10.11 -18.68 7.94
CA THR A 296 -9.99 -20.14 7.85
C THR A 296 -8.98 -20.59 6.80
N LEU A 297 -8.43 -19.67 6.00
CA LEU A 297 -7.51 -19.99 4.91
C LEU A 297 -6.29 -20.75 5.43
N ASP A 298 -6.00 -21.89 4.83
CA ASP A 298 -4.73 -22.60 5.01
C ASP A 298 -3.81 -22.20 3.83
N PRO A 299 -2.69 -21.49 4.07
CA PRO A 299 -1.83 -21.02 2.99
C PRO A 299 -1.23 -22.14 2.13
N LYS A 300 -0.97 -23.32 2.71
CA LYS A 300 -0.44 -24.47 1.99
C LYS A 300 -1.50 -25.05 1.06
N LEU A 301 -2.72 -25.25 1.55
CA LEU A 301 -3.83 -25.73 0.72
C LEU A 301 -4.20 -24.71 -0.35
N GLN A 302 -4.15 -23.40 -0.06
CA GLN A 302 -4.38 -22.34 -1.03
C GLN A 302 -3.39 -22.41 -2.19
N GLN A 303 -2.10 -22.59 -1.91
CA GLN A 303 -1.08 -22.71 -2.95
C GLN A 303 -1.28 -23.95 -3.81
N ILE A 304 -1.62 -25.10 -3.20
CA ILE A 304 -1.92 -26.34 -3.92
C ILE A 304 -3.15 -26.13 -4.82
N ALA A 305 -4.25 -25.61 -4.27
CA ALA A 305 -5.48 -25.30 -4.99
C ALA A 305 -5.22 -24.41 -6.22
N ARG A 306 -4.43 -23.34 -6.02
CA ARG A 306 -4.07 -22.39 -7.07
C ARG A 306 -3.28 -23.05 -8.20
N GLN A 307 -2.28 -23.86 -7.86
CA GLN A 307 -1.42 -24.54 -8.83
C GLN A 307 -2.23 -25.59 -9.60
N THR A 308 -2.99 -26.43 -8.90
CA THR A 308 -3.80 -27.49 -9.50
C THR A 308 -4.84 -26.93 -10.48
N LEU A 309 -5.54 -25.86 -10.12
CA LEU A 309 -6.51 -25.25 -11.02
C LEU A 309 -5.84 -24.68 -12.27
N ALA A 310 -4.75 -23.92 -12.12
CA ALA A 310 -4.06 -23.36 -13.29
C ALA A 310 -3.47 -24.43 -14.19
N ASP A 311 -2.77 -25.43 -13.64
CA ASP A 311 -2.21 -26.53 -14.43
C ASP A 311 -3.31 -27.34 -15.14
N GLY A 312 -4.46 -27.52 -14.49
CA GLY A 312 -5.63 -28.15 -15.07
C GLY A 312 -6.19 -27.37 -16.26
N LEU A 313 -6.39 -26.07 -16.11
CA LEU A 313 -6.90 -25.19 -17.16
C LEU A 313 -5.92 -25.09 -18.33
N VAL A 314 -4.62 -24.92 -18.06
CA VAL A 314 -3.57 -24.86 -19.08
C VAL A 314 -3.48 -26.17 -19.85
N ARG A 315 -3.45 -27.31 -19.14
CA ARG A 315 -3.42 -28.63 -19.79
C ARG A 315 -4.67 -28.87 -20.64
N PHE A 316 -5.84 -28.45 -20.17
CA PHE A 316 -7.09 -28.59 -20.92
C PHE A 316 -7.08 -27.79 -22.22
N ASP A 317 -6.63 -26.53 -22.13
CA ASP A 317 -6.59 -25.56 -23.22
C ASP A 317 -5.55 -25.95 -24.29
N GLU A 318 -4.31 -26.24 -23.86
CA GLU A 318 -3.21 -26.67 -24.74
C GLU A 318 -3.54 -27.97 -25.50
N ALA A 319 -4.34 -28.86 -24.91
CA ALA A 319 -4.70 -30.14 -25.52
C ALA A 319 -5.77 -30.04 -26.61
N ARG A 320 -6.59 -28.98 -26.61
CA ARG A 320 -7.76 -28.87 -27.50
C ARG A 320 -7.63 -27.77 -28.53
N ASP A 321 -7.34 -26.56 -28.07
CA ASP A 321 -7.61 -25.36 -28.85
C ASP A 321 -6.33 -24.77 -29.48
N GLY A 322 -5.17 -25.37 -29.20
CA GLY A 322 -3.89 -24.98 -29.80
C GLY A 322 -3.44 -23.59 -29.34
N PHE A 323 -2.54 -22.96 -30.10
CA PHE A 323 -2.00 -21.63 -29.74
C PHE A 323 -2.96 -20.51 -30.18
N HIS A 324 -3.38 -19.67 -29.22
CA HIS A 324 -4.38 -18.61 -29.41
C HIS A 324 -3.81 -17.29 -29.93
N GLY A 325 -2.48 -17.17 -29.97
CA GLY A 325 -1.79 -15.95 -30.35
C GLY A 325 -1.01 -15.32 -29.20
N VAL A 326 -0.47 -14.14 -29.50
CA VAL A 326 0.45 -13.41 -28.63
C VAL A 326 -0.32 -12.41 -27.77
N VAL A 327 0.25 -11.97 -26.65
CA VAL A 327 -0.38 -10.99 -25.74
C VAL A 327 -0.59 -9.66 -26.45
N GLN A 328 0.48 -9.17 -27.09
CA GLN A 328 0.49 -7.97 -27.92
C GLN A 328 1.78 -7.94 -28.74
N LYS A 329 1.94 -6.91 -29.58
CA LYS A 329 3.18 -6.65 -30.33
C LYS A 329 3.78 -5.32 -29.90
N ILE A 330 5.10 -5.29 -29.69
CA ILE A 330 5.87 -4.08 -29.37
C ILE A 330 6.95 -3.86 -30.42
N ASP A 331 7.35 -2.60 -30.61
CA ASP A 331 8.45 -2.26 -31.50
C ASP A 331 9.79 -2.58 -30.80
N VAL A 332 10.56 -3.47 -31.41
CA VAL A 332 11.89 -3.91 -30.94
C VAL A 332 13.03 -3.37 -31.82
N GLN A 333 12.71 -2.65 -32.90
CA GLN A 333 13.68 -2.11 -33.86
C GLN A 333 14.03 -0.66 -33.53
N THR A 334 13.06 0.15 -33.13
CA THR A 334 13.26 1.59 -32.91
C THR A 334 13.30 1.99 -31.43
N LEU A 335 12.75 1.15 -30.55
CA LEU A 335 12.65 1.40 -29.12
C LEU A 335 13.51 0.44 -28.31
N ASP A 336 13.90 0.86 -27.11
CA ASP A 336 14.45 -0.05 -26.11
C ASP A 336 13.32 -1.00 -25.66
N TRP A 337 13.37 -2.23 -26.18
CA TRP A 337 12.39 -3.26 -25.93
C TRP A 337 12.22 -3.55 -24.43
N GLY A 338 13.25 -3.35 -23.60
CA GLY A 338 13.16 -3.58 -22.16
C GLY A 338 12.24 -2.57 -21.48
N VAL A 339 12.28 -1.31 -21.92
CA VAL A 339 11.39 -0.25 -21.43
C VAL A 339 9.96 -0.51 -21.91
N ALA A 340 9.79 -0.77 -23.21
CA ALA A 340 8.48 -1.05 -23.79
C ALA A 340 7.83 -2.31 -23.18
N LEU A 341 8.59 -3.38 -22.96
CA LEU A 341 8.10 -4.61 -22.34
C LEU A 341 7.74 -4.40 -20.86
N ALA A 342 8.46 -3.54 -20.13
CA ALA A 342 8.18 -3.24 -18.72
C ALA A 342 6.89 -2.43 -18.50
N ASP A 343 6.28 -1.86 -19.56
CA ASP A 343 4.97 -1.23 -19.51
C ASP A 343 3.82 -2.23 -19.77
N VAL A 344 4.12 -3.44 -20.24
CA VAL A 344 3.09 -4.47 -20.50
C VAL A 344 2.60 -5.07 -19.19
N PRO A 345 1.28 -5.04 -18.89
CA PRO A 345 0.75 -5.67 -17.69
C PRO A 345 0.98 -7.19 -17.71
N ALA A 346 1.61 -7.72 -16.66
CA ALA A 346 1.84 -9.14 -16.48
C ALA A 346 0.96 -9.71 -15.36
N VAL A 347 0.56 -10.98 -15.49
CA VAL A 347 0.01 -11.74 -14.37
C VAL A 347 1.11 -12.05 -13.36
N THR A 348 0.88 -11.72 -12.09
CA THR A 348 1.87 -11.90 -11.02
C THR A 348 1.52 -13.03 -10.07
N ASP A 349 0.27 -13.50 -10.14
CA ASP A 349 -0.31 -14.52 -9.26
C ASP A 349 -0.25 -15.95 -9.83
N VAL A 350 0.30 -16.13 -11.05
CA VAL A 350 0.62 -17.43 -11.67
C VAL A 350 2.12 -17.71 -11.47
N LYS A 351 2.46 -18.76 -10.72
CA LYS A 351 3.85 -19.07 -10.39
C LYS A 351 4.66 -19.39 -11.65
N ASN A 352 5.92 -18.92 -11.68
CA ASN A 352 6.93 -19.15 -12.73
C ASN A 352 6.64 -18.55 -14.11
N TRP A 353 5.47 -17.96 -14.34
CA TRP A 353 5.18 -17.32 -15.62
C TRP A 353 5.83 -15.94 -15.69
N GLN A 354 6.39 -15.62 -16.85
CA GLN A 354 7.04 -14.36 -17.13
C GLN A 354 6.63 -13.88 -18.52
N LEU A 355 6.46 -12.57 -18.68
CA LEU A 355 6.36 -12.00 -20.03
C LEU A 355 7.74 -11.97 -20.68
N ALA A 356 7.76 -12.23 -21.98
CA ALA A 356 8.94 -12.11 -22.81
C ALA A 356 8.58 -11.54 -24.17
N VAL A 357 9.51 -10.81 -24.79
CA VAL A 357 9.40 -10.34 -26.17
C VAL A 357 10.28 -11.20 -27.07
N VAL A 358 9.78 -11.56 -28.26
CA VAL A 358 10.57 -12.24 -29.29
C VAL A 358 11.51 -11.24 -29.96
N LEU A 359 12.81 -11.49 -29.90
CA LEU A 359 13.86 -10.63 -30.46
C LEU A 359 14.28 -11.05 -31.86
N GLY A 360 14.18 -12.35 -32.17
CA GLY A 360 14.60 -12.91 -33.44
C GLY A 360 14.67 -14.42 -33.40
N PHE A 361 15.21 -15.02 -34.47
CA PHE A 361 15.27 -16.46 -34.64
C PHE A 361 16.66 -16.91 -35.07
N ASN A 362 17.15 -18.00 -34.49
CA ASN A 362 18.31 -18.75 -34.96
C ASN A 362 17.88 -20.18 -35.29
N GLY A 363 17.77 -20.52 -36.58
CA GLY A 363 17.14 -21.77 -37.00
C GLY A 363 15.68 -21.83 -36.52
N ASP A 364 15.32 -22.87 -35.77
CA ASP A 364 13.99 -23.06 -35.16
C ASP A 364 13.91 -22.56 -33.70
N ILE A 365 14.98 -21.96 -33.18
CA ILE A 365 15.03 -21.41 -31.82
C ILE A 365 14.69 -19.93 -31.88
N ALA A 366 13.70 -19.49 -31.10
CA ALA A 366 13.45 -18.07 -30.92
C ALA A 366 14.29 -17.51 -29.77
N GLN A 367 14.93 -16.36 -30.01
CA GLN A 367 15.60 -15.55 -28.99
C GLN A 367 14.55 -14.66 -28.33
N ILE A 368 14.51 -14.66 -27.00
CA ILE A 368 13.53 -13.89 -26.23
C ILE A 368 14.21 -12.98 -25.21
N GLY A 369 13.64 -11.79 -25.01
CA GLY A 369 14.01 -10.86 -23.94
C GLY A 369 12.96 -10.91 -22.83
N LEU A 370 13.37 -11.11 -21.59
CA LEU A 370 12.45 -11.25 -20.46
C LEU A 370 12.05 -9.88 -19.91
N GLN A 371 10.81 -9.79 -19.41
CA GLN A 371 10.32 -8.57 -18.78
C GLN A 371 11.08 -8.30 -17.49
N ALA A 372 11.79 -7.17 -17.44
CA ALA A 372 12.45 -6.72 -16.23
C ALA A 372 11.42 -6.25 -15.19
N LYS A 373 11.59 -6.67 -13.94
CA LYS A 373 10.84 -6.09 -12.83
C LYS A 373 11.35 -4.69 -12.56
N ARG A 374 10.42 -3.73 -12.41
CA ARG A 374 10.78 -2.38 -11.96
C ARG A 374 11.40 -2.44 -10.57
N ASP A 375 12.38 -1.59 -10.34
CA ASP A 375 12.90 -1.39 -9.00
C ASP A 375 11.84 -0.72 -8.10
N SER A 376 12.12 -0.61 -6.80
CA SER A 376 11.23 0.05 -5.83
C SER A 376 10.95 1.52 -6.16
N GLY A 377 11.70 2.12 -7.10
CA GLY A 377 11.50 3.45 -7.64
C GLY A 377 10.66 3.54 -8.90
N GLY A 378 10.18 2.42 -9.42
CA GLY A 378 9.45 2.35 -10.68
C GLY A 378 10.35 2.46 -11.92
N ARG A 379 11.68 2.43 -11.75
CA ARG A 379 12.62 2.48 -12.87
C ARG A 379 12.79 1.09 -13.45
N VAL A 380 12.94 1.03 -14.77
CA VAL A 380 13.27 -0.20 -15.48
C VAL A 380 14.79 -0.39 -15.40
N PRO A 381 15.30 -1.52 -14.90
CA PRO A 381 16.73 -1.82 -14.93
C PRO A 381 17.29 -1.68 -16.35
N SER A 382 18.56 -1.27 -16.51
CA SER A 382 19.23 -1.23 -17.82
C SER A 382 19.75 -2.60 -18.25
N THR A 383 19.91 -3.54 -17.30
CA THR A 383 20.25 -4.92 -17.58
C THR A 383 19.10 -5.59 -18.35
N ARG A 384 19.47 -6.39 -19.36
CA ARG A 384 18.53 -7.10 -20.22
C ARG A 384 18.75 -8.59 -20.01
N GLU A 385 17.77 -9.26 -19.44
CA GLU A 385 17.78 -10.71 -19.31
C GLU A 385 17.20 -11.32 -20.58
N THR A 386 17.87 -12.35 -21.09
CA THR A 386 17.47 -13.03 -22.32
C THR A 386 17.38 -14.53 -22.08
N GLY A 387 16.69 -15.20 -22.99
CA GLY A 387 16.53 -16.64 -23.00
C GLY A 387 16.21 -17.14 -24.39
N THR A 388 15.94 -18.43 -24.46
CA THR A 388 15.61 -19.11 -25.72
C THR A 388 14.36 -19.95 -25.58
N LEU A 389 13.56 -19.94 -26.64
CA LEU A 389 12.42 -20.83 -26.80
C LEU A 389 12.81 -21.89 -27.84
N SER A 390 13.18 -23.07 -27.34
CA SER A 390 13.58 -24.21 -28.15
C SER A 390 12.35 -25.02 -28.60
N PRO A 391 12.49 -25.93 -29.59
CA PRO A 391 11.38 -26.80 -30.01
C PRO A 391 10.76 -27.61 -28.86
N ASP A 392 11.55 -27.97 -27.84
CA ASP A 392 11.07 -28.62 -26.62
C ASP A 392 10.01 -27.78 -25.89
N GLY A 393 10.22 -26.45 -25.82
CA GLY A 393 9.32 -25.49 -25.21
C GLY A 393 8.04 -25.22 -26.01
N LEU A 394 7.93 -25.75 -27.22
CA LEU A 394 6.84 -25.53 -28.17
C LEU A 394 6.06 -26.81 -28.51
N LYS A 395 6.46 -27.99 -28.00
CA LYS A 395 5.88 -29.29 -28.37
C LYS A 395 4.35 -29.33 -28.37
N TRP A 396 3.71 -28.67 -27.41
CA TRP A 396 2.25 -28.65 -27.28
C TRP A 396 1.54 -27.93 -28.43
N THR A 397 2.19 -26.97 -29.09
CA THR A 397 1.62 -26.22 -30.23
C THR A 397 1.62 -27.01 -31.54
N LYS A 398 2.43 -28.08 -31.60
CA LYS A 398 2.71 -28.86 -32.82
C LYS A 398 3.25 -28.02 -33.99
N LYS A 399 3.78 -26.81 -33.71
CA LYS A 399 4.30 -25.84 -34.69
C LYS A 399 5.67 -25.33 -34.28
N THR A 400 6.46 -24.85 -35.24
CA THR A 400 7.76 -24.23 -34.97
C THR A 400 7.60 -22.76 -34.57
N ALA A 401 8.62 -22.19 -33.92
CA ALA A 401 8.57 -20.81 -33.45
C ALA A 401 8.29 -19.82 -34.60
N LYS A 402 8.93 -20.02 -35.77
CA LYS A 402 8.75 -19.18 -36.97
C LYS A 402 7.35 -19.26 -37.58
N GLN A 403 6.59 -20.32 -37.31
CA GLN A 403 5.23 -20.48 -37.84
C GLN A 403 4.19 -19.70 -37.02
N ILE A 404 4.48 -19.41 -35.74
CA ILE A 404 3.49 -18.85 -34.82
C ILE A 404 3.94 -17.55 -34.13
N LEU A 405 5.21 -17.17 -34.27
CA LEU A 405 5.78 -15.96 -33.66
C LEU A 405 6.51 -15.11 -34.70
N SER A 406 6.61 -13.83 -34.41
CA SER A 406 7.37 -12.81 -35.14
C SER A 406 8.18 -11.95 -34.15
N PRO A 407 9.26 -11.27 -34.59
CA PRO A 407 9.96 -10.33 -33.73
C PRO A 407 9.02 -9.21 -33.28
N GLY A 408 9.14 -8.81 -32.01
CA GLY A 408 8.25 -7.88 -31.34
C GLY A 408 7.03 -8.50 -30.66
N ASP A 409 6.76 -9.78 -30.90
CA ASP A 409 5.63 -10.45 -30.24
C ASP A 409 5.91 -10.66 -28.75
N VAL A 410 4.94 -10.28 -27.91
CA VAL A 410 4.99 -10.46 -26.46
C VAL A 410 4.23 -11.72 -26.08
N ILE A 411 4.89 -12.63 -25.37
CA ILE A 411 4.39 -13.96 -25.02
C ILE A 411 4.61 -14.25 -23.53
N TYR A 412 3.82 -15.18 -23.00
CA TYR A 412 4.12 -15.78 -21.70
C TYR A 412 5.09 -16.94 -21.88
N VAL A 413 6.06 -17.02 -20.98
CA VAL A 413 7.04 -18.09 -20.93
C VAL A 413 7.22 -18.59 -19.50
N GLU A 414 7.64 -19.85 -19.38
CA GLU A 414 8.00 -20.46 -18.12
C GLU A 414 9.39 -21.12 -18.25
N PRO A 415 10.31 -20.93 -17.29
CA PRO A 415 11.62 -21.57 -17.33
C PRO A 415 11.48 -23.09 -17.29
N ILE A 416 12.25 -23.79 -18.12
CA ILE A 416 12.31 -25.25 -18.12
C ILE A 416 13.27 -25.70 -17.02
N SER A 417 12.79 -26.54 -16.10
CA SER A 417 13.62 -27.14 -15.05
C SER A 417 14.86 -27.81 -15.65
N ASP A 418 16.00 -27.60 -15.00
CA ASP A 418 17.31 -28.19 -15.37
C ASP A 418 17.90 -27.72 -16.70
N LYS A 419 17.30 -26.72 -17.36
CA LYS A 419 17.83 -26.11 -18.60
C LYS A 419 17.94 -24.58 -18.45
N PRO A 420 19.10 -24.05 -18.00
CA PRO A 420 19.26 -22.62 -17.80
C PRO A 420 19.04 -21.85 -19.11
N GLN A 421 18.37 -20.71 -19.01
CA GLN A 421 18.01 -19.84 -20.15
C GLN A 421 17.13 -20.50 -21.23
N GLN A 422 16.55 -21.69 -20.99
CA GLN A 422 15.55 -22.28 -21.86
C GLN A 422 14.16 -22.16 -21.24
N TYR A 423 13.21 -21.80 -22.09
CA TYR A 423 11.85 -21.51 -21.70
C TYR A 423 10.86 -22.33 -22.51
N ARG A 424 9.68 -22.52 -21.92
CA ARG A 424 8.49 -23.11 -22.53
C ARG A 424 7.48 -22.01 -22.82
N LEU A 425 6.85 -22.07 -23.99
CA LEU A 425 5.76 -21.16 -24.35
C LEU A 425 4.54 -21.46 -23.49
N ARG A 426 3.95 -20.41 -22.92
CA ARG A 426 2.71 -20.43 -22.16
C ARG A 426 1.70 -19.48 -22.78
N GLN A 427 0.43 -19.75 -22.54
CA GLN A 427 -0.67 -18.89 -22.96
C GLN A 427 -1.74 -18.86 -21.89
N ILE A 428 -2.44 -17.73 -21.76
CA ILE A 428 -3.60 -17.62 -20.88
C ILE A 428 -4.70 -18.55 -21.44
N PRO A 429 -5.24 -19.49 -20.63
CA PRO A 429 -6.30 -20.37 -21.10
C PRO A 429 -7.56 -19.59 -21.49
N ALA A 430 -8.21 -19.97 -22.60
CA ALA A 430 -9.48 -19.40 -23.02
C ALA A 430 -10.63 -19.83 -22.08
N VAL A 431 -10.50 -21.00 -21.48
CA VAL A 431 -11.42 -21.53 -20.46
C VAL A 431 -11.06 -21.03 -19.06
N SER A 432 -12.03 -21.09 -18.15
CA SER A 432 -11.83 -20.74 -16.75
C SER A 432 -12.47 -21.77 -15.84
N GLY A 433 -12.21 -21.66 -14.54
CA GLY A 433 -12.72 -22.59 -13.54
C GLY A 433 -12.67 -22.00 -12.14
N ALA A 434 -13.13 -22.78 -11.18
CA ALA A 434 -13.07 -22.45 -9.77
C ALA A 434 -12.73 -23.71 -8.96
N LEU A 435 -12.16 -23.50 -7.77
CA LEU A 435 -11.90 -24.56 -6.81
C LEU A 435 -12.18 -24.03 -5.40
N VAL A 436 -12.89 -24.83 -4.60
CA VAL A 436 -13.08 -24.58 -3.17
C VAL A 436 -12.70 -25.86 -2.41
N ALA A 437 -11.89 -25.72 -1.37
CA ALA A 437 -11.59 -26.80 -0.44
C ALA A 437 -12.18 -26.45 0.93
N MET A 438 -12.97 -27.36 1.51
CA MET A 438 -13.68 -27.16 2.76
C MET A 438 -13.45 -28.33 3.73
N ASP A 439 -13.44 -28.01 5.02
CA ASP A 439 -13.59 -29.00 6.08
C ASP A 439 -15.05 -29.50 6.09
N PRO A 440 -15.32 -30.80 5.87
CA PRO A 440 -16.67 -31.32 5.80
C PRO A 440 -17.39 -31.39 7.16
N HIS A 441 -16.65 -31.36 8.28
CA HIS A 441 -17.21 -31.43 9.63
C HIS A 441 -17.56 -30.05 10.16
N THR A 442 -16.81 -29.01 9.78
CA THR A 442 -17.00 -27.65 10.30
C THR A 442 -17.52 -26.66 9.26
N GLY A 443 -17.53 -27.01 7.98
CA GLY A 443 -17.86 -26.10 6.87
C GLY A 443 -16.83 -24.99 6.64
N ARG A 444 -15.63 -25.08 7.23
CA ARG A 444 -14.61 -24.04 7.11
C ARG A 444 -13.99 -24.09 5.72
N VAL A 445 -13.94 -22.95 5.02
CA VAL A 445 -13.27 -22.86 3.72
C VAL A 445 -11.77 -22.72 3.93
N LEU A 446 -11.01 -23.74 3.55
CA LEU A 446 -9.55 -23.80 3.75
C LEU A 446 -8.78 -23.25 2.55
N ALA A 447 -9.36 -23.33 1.35
CA ALA A 447 -8.81 -22.73 0.14
C ALA A 447 -9.93 -22.31 -0.82
N MET A 448 -9.73 -21.22 -1.55
CA MET A 448 -10.66 -20.73 -2.57
C MET A 448 -9.91 -20.10 -3.75
N VAL A 449 -10.24 -20.54 -4.95
CA VAL A 449 -9.73 -20.01 -6.20
C VAL A 449 -10.92 -19.75 -7.14
N GLY A 450 -11.11 -18.49 -7.52
CA GLY A 450 -12.25 -18.04 -8.32
C GLY A 450 -12.01 -17.92 -9.83
N GLY A 451 -10.81 -18.30 -10.30
CA GLY A 451 -10.42 -18.13 -11.69
C GLY A 451 -8.95 -18.49 -11.95
N PHE A 452 -8.53 -18.40 -13.21
CA PHE A 452 -7.15 -18.65 -13.62
C PHE A 452 -6.15 -17.65 -13.01
N SER A 453 -6.53 -16.37 -12.92
CA SER A 453 -5.73 -15.30 -12.33
C SER A 453 -6.64 -14.19 -11.82
N PHE A 454 -6.39 -13.73 -10.60
CA PHE A 454 -7.09 -12.59 -10.00
C PHE A 454 -6.70 -11.26 -10.68
N ASP A 455 -5.45 -11.16 -11.13
CA ASP A 455 -4.93 -9.99 -11.86
C ASP A 455 -5.64 -9.79 -13.21
N LEU A 456 -6.00 -10.89 -13.88
CA LEU A 456 -6.77 -10.84 -15.13
C LEU A 456 -8.27 -10.62 -14.90
N SER A 457 -8.85 -11.28 -13.90
CA SER A 457 -10.29 -11.24 -13.68
C SER A 457 -10.60 -11.39 -12.19
N LYS A 458 -11.16 -10.33 -11.60
CA LYS A 458 -11.58 -10.31 -10.19
C LYS A 458 -12.93 -10.98 -9.95
N PHE A 459 -13.63 -11.42 -11.00
CA PHE A 459 -14.91 -12.13 -10.88
C PHE A 459 -14.71 -13.50 -10.23
N ASN A 460 -15.29 -13.71 -9.05
CA ASN A 460 -15.07 -14.90 -8.26
C ASN A 460 -16.04 -16.01 -8.66
N ARG A 461 -15.59 -16.92 -9.53
CA ARG A 461 -16.43 -18.03 -10.01
C ARG A 461 -16.78 -19.04 -8.92
N ALA A 462 -16.04 -19.08 -7.81
CA ALA A 462 -16.33 -19.98 -6.69
C ALA A 462 -17.63 -19.63 -5.96
N THR A 463 -17.98 -18.34 -5.91
CA THR A 463 -19.10 -17.82 -5.12
C THR A 463 -20.16 -17.13 -5.98
N GLN A 464 -19.80 -16.64 -7.17
CA GLN A 464 -20.66 -15.79 -7.99
C GLN A 464 -21.13 -16.46 -9.30
N ALA A 465 -20.44 -17.51 -9.78
CA ALA A 465 -20.81 -18.16 -11.03
C ALA A 465 -21.85 -19.27 -10.81
N GLN A 466 -23.09 -18.99 -11.19
CA GLN A 466 -24.16 -20.00 -11.23
C GLN A 466 -24.03 -20.85 -12.50
N ARG A 467 -23.86 -22.17 -12.35
CA ARG A 467 -23.69 -23.12 -13.44
C ARG A 467 -24.54 -24.36 -13.19
N GLN A 468 -24.98 -25.01 -14.27
CA GLN A 468 -25.67 -26.29 -14.19
C GLN A 468 -24.71 -27.35 -13.61
N PRO A 469 -25.10 -28.09 -12.56
CA PRO A 469 -24.24 -29.10 -11.93
C PRO A 469 -24.09 -30.37 -12.79
N GLY A 470 -25.01 -30.60 -13.73
CA GLY A 470 -25.06 -31.82 -14.54
C GLY A 470 -25.11 -33.08 -13.65
N SER A 471 -24.39 -34.12 -14.05
CA SER A 471 -24.35 -35.40 -13.31
C SER A 471 -23.84 -35.29 -11.87
N ALA A 472 -23.17 -34.19 -11.48
CA ALA A 472 -22.78 -33.97 -10.08
C ALA A 472 -23.98 -33.81 -9.13
N PHE A 473 -25.20 -33.61 -9.65
CA PHE A 473 -26.43 -33.58 -8.87
C PHE A 473 -26.95 -34.97 -8.48
N LYS A 474 -26.52 -36.03 -9.18
CA LYS A 474 -27.02 -37.39 -8.97
C LYS A 474 -26.96 -37.87 -7.51
N PRO A 475 -25.90 -37.62 -6.71
CA PRO A 475 -25.85 -38.03 -5.31
C PRO A 475 -27.03 -37.52 -4.46
N PHE A 476 -27.60 -36.34 -4.76
CA PHE A 476 -28.78 -35.84 -4.06
C PHE A 476 -30.04 -36.63 -4.41
N VAL A 477 -30.15 -37.11 -5.66
CA VAL A 477 -31.25 -37.99 -6.09
C VAL A 477 -31.15 -39.34 -5.39
N TYR A 478 -29.96 -39.93 -5.30
CA TYR A 478 -29.73 -41.17 -4.57
C TYR A 478 -29.96 -41.01 -3.06
N ALA A 479 -29.53 -39.89 -2.47
CA ALA A 479 -29.78 -39.61 -1.06
C ALA A 479 -31.30 -39.52 -0.77
N ALA A 480 -32.05 -38.83 -1.62
CA ALA A 480 -33.50 -38.77 -1.51
C ALA A 480 -34.15 -40.15 -1.64
N ALA A 481 -33.67 -41.02 -2.53
CA ALA A 481 -34.18 -42.39 -2.64
C ALA A 481 -33.93 -43.18 -1.34
N ILE A 482 -32.71 -43.11 -0.79
CA ILE A 482 -32.33 -43.80 0.45
C ILE A 482 -33.15 -43.30 1.64
N ASP A 483 -33.36 -41.98 1.76
CA ASP A 483 -34.22 -41.37 2.78
C ASP A 483 -35.68 -41.83 2.66
N ASN A 484 -36.10 -42.29 1.47
CA ASN A 484 -37.43 -42.85 1.20
C ASN A 484 -37.45 -44.38 1.20
N GLY A 485 -36.47 -45.02 1.84
CA GLY A 485 -36.47 -46.47 2.10
C GLY A 485 -35.79 -47.33 1.04
N TYR A 486 -35.20 -46.73 -0.01
CA TYR A 486 -34.38 -47.50 -0.94
C TYR A 486 -33.06 -47.93 -0.29
N THR A 487 -32.54 -49.07 -0.71
CA THR A 487 -31.24 -49.59 -0.30
C THR A 487 -30.23 -49.52 -1.44
N PRO A 488 -28.90 -49.53 -1.16
CA PRO A 488 -27.89 -49.64 -2.19
C PRO A 488 -27.96 -50.92 -3.05
N SER A 489 -28.74 -51.91 -2.61
CA SER A 489 -28.98 -53.17 -3.33
C SER A 489 -30.25 -53.18 -4.17
N ASP A 490 -31.07 -52.13 -4.12
CA ASP A 490 -32.30 -52.08 -4.90
C ASP A 490 -31.98 -51.96 -6.39
N LEU A 491 -32.70 -52.75 -7.19
CA LEU A 491 -32.51 -52.77 -8.63
C LEU A 491 -33.34 -51.67 -9.29
N VAL A 492 -32.68 -50.84 -10.10
CA VAL A 492 -33.32 -49.84 -10.95
C VAL A 492 -33.18 -50.29 -12.40
N LEU A 493 -34.28 -50.24 -13.16
CA LEU A 493 -34.28 -50.62 -14.56
C LEU A 493 -33.55 -49.56 -15.40
N ASP A 494 -32.43 -49.96 -16.01
CA ASP A 494 -31.70 -49.15 -17.00
C ASP A 494 -32.15 -49.53 -18.41
N ALA A 495 -33.31 -49.02 -18.82
CA ALA A 495 -33.91 -49.25 -20.13
C ALA A 495 -34.38 -47.91 -20.75
N PRO A 496 -34.58 -47.85 -22.08
CA PRO A 496 -35.07 -46.64 -22.74
C PRO A 496 -36.34 -46.11 -22.09
N ILE A 497 -36.36 -44.81 -21.78
CA ILE A 497 -37.49 -44.14 -21.14
C ILE A 497 -37.93 -42.93 -21.96
N GLU A 498 -39.24 -42.74 -22.04
CA GLU A 498 -39.87 -41.58 -22.66
C GLU A 498 -40.76 -40.89 -21.61
N ILE A 499 -40.58 -39.58 -21.45
CA ILE A 499 -41.30 -38.78 -20.45
C ILE A 499 -42.11 -37.71 -21.18
N ASP A 500 -43.43 -37.77 -21.02
CA ASP A 500 -44.33 -36.72 -21.47
C ASP A 500 -44.29 -35.54 -20.49
N LEU A 501 -43.84 -34.38 -20.97
CA LEU A 501 -43.72 -33.15 -20.17
C LEU A 501 -45.02 -32.32 -20.17
N GLY A 502 -46.06 -32.79 -20.86
CA GLY A 502 -47.37 -32.15 -20.94
C GLY A 502 -47.63 -31.41 -22.27
N PRO A 503 -48.83 -30.80 -22.41
CA PRO A 503 -49.30 -30.27 -23.68
C PRO A 503 -48.36 -29.22 -24.29
N GLY A 504 -48.00 -29.42 -25.56
CA GLY A 504 -47.16 -28.48 -26.32
C GLY A 504 -45.65 -28.62 -26.09
N GLN A 505 -45.21 -29.58 -25.26
CA GLN A 505 -43.79 -29.91 -25.09
C GLN A 505 -43.42 -31.15 -25.89
N ALA A 506 -42.16 -31.23 -26.32
CA ALA A 506 -41.64 -32.44 -26.94
C ALA A 506 -41.46 -33.54 -25.88
N ILE A 507 -41.70 -34.80 -26.27
CA ILE A 507 -41.40 -35.97 -25.44
C ILE A 507 -39.90 -35.97 -25.13
N TRP A 508 -39.55 -36.04 -23.85
CA TRP A 508 -38.16 -36.09 -23.41
C TRP A 508 -37.68 -37.54 -23.33
N LYS A 509 -36.54 -37.83 -23.99
CA LYS A 509 -35.93 -39.16 -24.09
C LYS A 509 -34.45 -39.07 -23.65
N PRO A 510 -34.18 -39.08 -22.33
CA PRO A 510 -32.83 -38.90 -21.79
C PRO A 510 -31.87 -40.05 -22.10
#